data_AF-A0A359EZH7-F1
#
_entry.id   AF-A0A359EZH7-F1
#
_cell.length_a   1.000
_cell.length_b   1.000
_cell.length_c   1.000
_cell.angle_alpha   90.00
_cell.angle_beta   90.00
_cell.angle_gamma   90.00
#
_symmetry.space_group_name_H-M   'P 1'
#
loop_
_entity.id
_entity.type
_entity.pdbx_description
1 polymer ?
#
loop_
_entity_poly.entity_id
_entity_poly.type
_entity_poly.pdbx_seq_one_letter_code
_entity_poly.pdbx_strand_id
1 'polypeptide(L)'
;MDPRPACCVGKCAKCFLRVILRAEIMWLGVGCGHLLRLSNWEPRERSLRLCALWTSGCIGRTFCESRGFSPTMVDVLSVRTDDLWAELTADTLEPREYEQWLVVPSCGAVVSFLGVARDHSEGRPGVSSLEFEAYESQVIPKLVQLAEQMRRTWPEIARIALIHRTGILVPTEPVVFVGVSHPHRRDAFAATEFGIDSLKASVPIWKQESWEGGRSWGLEAQHLEGVDTA
;
A
#
# COMPACT_ATOMS: atom_id res chain seq x y z
N MET A 1 40.07 11.91 -34.85
CA MET A 1 40.07 13.32 -34.43
C MET A 1 38.68 13.63 -33.92
N ASP A 2 38.66 14.17 -32.70
CA ASP A 2 37.59 14.58 -31.77
C ASP A 2 36.28 15.17 -32.36
N PRO A 3 35.19 15.43 -31.61
CA PRO A 3 34.80 15.00 -30.25
C PRO A 3 33.34 14.47 -30.14
N ARG A 4 33.03 13.78 -29.05
CA ARG A 4 31.65 13.69 -28.51
C ARG A 4 31.46 14.79 -27.45
N PRO A 5 30.43 15.64 -27.53
CA PRO A 5 30.11 16.55 -26.44
C PRO A 5 29.30 15.83 -25.35
N ALA A 6 29.73 16.06 -24.11
CA ALA A 6 28.96 15.82 -22.90
C ALA A 6 27.69 16.69 -22.88
N CYS A 7 26.59 16.15 -22.35
CA CYS A 7 25.46 16.97 -21.92
C CYS A 7 25.20 16.72 -20.43
N CYS A 8 25.66 17.69 -19.63
CA CYS A 8 25.25 17.92 -18.26
C CYS A 8 23.80 18.41 -18.24
N VAL A 9 22.92 17.82 -17.42
CA VAL A 9 21.95 18.62 -16.64
C VAL A 9 21.62 17.88 -15.33
N GLY A 10 22.40 18.17 -14.29
CA GLY A 10 21.86 18.14 -12.93
C GLY A 10 20.93 19.34 -12.76
N LYS A 11 19.71 19.09 -12.29
CA LYS A 11 18.80 19.97 -11.51
C LYS A 11 17.38 19.39 -11.53
N CYS A 12 17.10 18.46 -10.61
CA CYS A 12 15.71 18.24 -10.19
C CYS A 12 15.63 17.76 -8.73
N ALA A 13 16.46 18.34 -7.85
CA ALA A 13 16.42 18.12 -6.41
C ALA A 13 15.80 19.31 -5.63
N LYS A 14 14.92 20.11 -6.27
CA LYS A 14 14.30 21.29 -5.64
C LYS A 14 12.78 21.46 -5.82
N CYS A 15 12.05 20.44 -6.28
CA CYS A 15 10.58 20.51 -6.32
C CYS A 15 9.87 19.73 -5.21
N PHE A 16 10.58 18.97 -4.37
CA PHE A 16 9.96 18.04 -3.42
C PHE A 16 9.68 18.61 -2.02
N LEU A 17 9.82 19.91 -1.79
CA LEU A 17 9.61 20.54 -0.46
C LEU A 17 8.77 21.82 -0.50
N ARG A 18 7.67 21.82 -1.28
CA ARG A 18 6.73 22.96 -1.31
C ARG A 18 5.25 22.63 -1.46
N VAL A 19 4.85 21.36 -1.40
CA VAL A 19 3.44 20.93 -1.53
C VAL A 19 2.77 20.64 -0.19
N ILE A 20 3.53 20.57 0.91
CA ILE A 20 3.01 20.39 2.27
C ILE A 20 3.53 21.53 3.14
N LEU A 21 2.86 22.69 3.09
CA LEU A 21 2.92 23.89 3.97
C LEU A 21 2.65 25.15 3.14
N ARG A 22 1.40 25.31 2.67
CA ARG A 22 0.81 26.62 2.30
C ARG A 22 -0.70 26.55 2.10
N ALA A 23 -1.38 25.82 2.99
CA ALA A 23 -2.84 25.84 3.10
C ALA A 23 -3.24 26.34 4.50
N GLU A 24 -2.68 27.47 4.91
CA GLU A 24 -3.25 28.35 5.93
C GLU A 24 -2.50 29.70 5.87
N ILE A 25 -3.24 30.79 6.11
CA ILE A 25 -2.78 32.20 6.15
C ILE A 25 -2.68 32.89 4.79
N MET A 26 -3.83 33.34 4.26
CA MET A 26 -3.99 34.76 3.89
C MET A 26 -5.49 35.11 3.77
N TRP A 27 -6.11 35.41 4.92
CA TRP A 27 -7.15 36.43 4.97
C TRP A 27 -6.44 37.77 5.13
N LEU A 28 -6.70 38.71 4.21
CA LEU A 28 -6.80 40.15 4.41
C LEU A 28 -6.84 40.80 3.00
N GLY A 29 -7.99 41.36 2.62
CA GLY A 29 -8.02 42.28 1.48
C GLY A 29 -9.30 42.34 0.65
N VAL A 30 -10.38 42.86 1.23
CA VAL A 30 -11.40 43.73 0.59
C VAL A 30 -12.13 43.23 -0.68
N GLY A 31 -13.45 43.05 -0.57
CA GLY A 31 -14.37 43.56 -1.60
C GLY A 31 -15.49 42.63 -2.07
N CYS A 32 -16.73 42.97 -1.71
CA CYS A 32 -17.97 42.65 -2.41
C CYS A 32 -18.54 41.21 -2.36
N GLY A 33 -19.36 40.97 -1.32
CA GLY A 33 -20.79 40.66 -1.46
C GLY A 33 -21.25 39.51 -2.35
N HIS A 34 -21.51 38.35 -1.76
CA HIS A 34 -22.85 37.72 -1.72
C HIS A 34 -22.83 36.55 -0.73
N LEU A 35 -23.73 36.56 0.24
CA LEU A 35 -24.02 35.41 1.09
C LEU A 35 -24.71 34.34 0.24
N LEU A 36 -24.09 33.16 0.09
CA LEU A 36 -24.82 31.91 -0.03
C LEU A 36 -24.14 30.84 0.83
N ARG A 37 -24.92 30.39 1.80
CA ARG A 37 -24.64 29.35 2.79
C ARG A 37 -24.78 27.99 2.10
N LEU A 38 -23.69 27.23 1.98
CA LEU A 38 -23.73 25.82 1.59
C LEU A 38 -23.22 24.97 2.76
N SER A 39 -24.09 24.78 3.74
CA SER A 39 -24.05 23.64 4.65
C SER A 39 -24.70 22.45 3.94
N ASN A 40 -24.03 21.30 3.98
CA ASN A 40 -24.38 19.99 3.41
C ASN A 40 -23.76 19.73 2.03
N TRP A 41 -22.65 18.99 2.02
CA TRP A 41 -22.22 18.23 0.85
C TRP A 41 -21.53 16.93 1.29
N GLU A 42 -22.06 15.80 0.83
CA GLU A 42 -21.55 14.44 1.06
C GLU A 42 -20.30 14.14 0.20
N PRO A 43 -19.29 13.40 0.70
CA PRO A 43 -18.08 13.10 -0.06
C PRO A 43 -18.25 11.83 -0.92
N ARG A 44 -18.98 11.95 -2.01
CA ARG A 44 -18.82 11.12 -3.22
C ARG A 44 -18.84 12.08 -4.41
N GLU A 45 -18.02 11.84 -5.43
CA GLU A 45 -17.84 12.68 -6.64
C GLU A 45 -16.74 13.76 -6.61
N ARG A 46 -15.47 13.36 -6.40
CA ARG A 46 -14.29 14.17 -6.79
C ARG A 46 -13.32 13.48 -7.75
N SER A 47 -13.69 12.35 -8.31
CA SER A 47 -12.98 11.72 -9.43
C SER A 47 -13.74 12.01 -10.72
N LEU A 48 -13.02 12.46 -11.76
CA LEU A 48 -13.50 12.76 -13.13
C LEU A 48 -13.95 14.22 -13.39
N ARG A 49 -13.01 15.18 -13.42
CA ARG A 49 -13.04 16.39 -14.28
C ARG A 49 -11.77 17.25 -14.14
N LEU A 50 -10.60 16.70 -14.48
CA LEU A 50 -9.38 17.50 -14.70
C LEU A 50 -8.50 16.98 -15.87
N CYS A 51 -8.96 16.00 -16.64
CA CYS A 51 -8.19 15.38 -17.75
C CYS A 51 -8.73 15.73 -19.15
N ALA A 52 -9.54 16.78 -19.29
CA ALA A 52 -10.08 17.21 -20.58
C ALA A 52 -9.89 18.71 -20.71
N LEU A 53 -8.69 19.14 -21.12
CA LEU A 53 -8.37 20.47 -21.68
C LEU A 53 -6.87 20.54 -22.02
N TRP A 54 -6.32 19.60 -22.78
CA TRP A 54 -4.98 19.77 -23.40
C TRP A 54 -4.78 18.86 -24.62
N THR A 55 -5.73 18.88 -25.55
CA THR A 55 -5.54 18.29 -26.89
C THR A 55 -6.07 19.26 -27.94
N SER A 56 -5.28 20.27 -28.27
CA SER A 56 -5.45 21.04 -29.50
C SER A 56 -4.12 21.70 -29.86
N GLY A 57 -3.44 21.11 -30.84
CA GLY A 57 -2.27 21.71 -31.47
C GLY A 57 -1.14 20.72 -31.69
N CYS A 58 -1.20 19.97 -32.80
CA CYS A 58 -0.10 19.83 -33.77
C CYS A 58 -0.44 18.75 -34.79
N ILE A 59 -0.67 19.20 -36.02
CA ILE A 59 -0.80 18.42 -37.24
C ILE A 59 0.61 18.02 -37.67
N GLY A 60 0.88 16.73 -37.86
CA GLY A 60 2.15 16.26 -38.43
C GLY A 60 2.31 14.75 -38.38
N ARG A 61 2.08 14.09 -39.51
CA ARG A 61 2.24 12.64 -39.72
C ARG A 61 3.66 12.17 -39.41
N THR A 62 3.80 11.08 -38.65
CA THR A 62 4.58 9.93 -39.10
C THR A 62 4.11 8.67 -38.38
N PHE A 63 3.82 7.68 -39.20
CA PHE A 63 3.47 6.31 -38.88
C PHE A 63 4.56 5.64 -38.01
N CYS A 64 4.18 5.14 -36.84
CA CYS A 64 4.92 4.07 -36.16
C CYS A 64 3.89 3.13 -35.54
N GLU A 65 3.45 2.20 -36.36
CA GLU A 65 2.73 1.01 -35.93
C GLU A 65 3.73 0.15 -35.13
N SER A 66 3.66 0.23 -33.80
CA SER A 66 4.33 -0.73 -32.94
C SER A 66 3.50 -0.98 -31.69
N ARG A 67 2.93 -2.19 -31.68
CA ARG A 67 2.46 -2.97 -30.53
C ARG A 67 1.51 -2.20 -29.63
N GLY A 68 0.23 -2.54 -29.75
CA GLY A 68 -0.77 -2.28 -28.73
C GLY A 68 -0.31 -2.88 -27.40
N PHE A 69 0.47 -2.13 -26.65
CA PHE A 69 0.57 -2.27 -25.22
C PHE A 69 -0.66 -1.56 -24.66
N SER A 70 -1.78 -2.28 -24.67
CA SER A 70 -2.89 -1.90 -23.81
C SER A 70 -2.32 -1.93 -22.39
N PRO A 71 -2.35 -0.84 -21.62
CA PRO A 71 -2.08 -0.94 -20.20
C PRO A 71 -3.21 -1.82 -19.67
N THR A 72 -2.92 -3.10 -19.46
CA THR A 72 -3.79 -3.97 -18.68
C THR A 72 -4.02 -3.23 -17.39
N MET A 73 -5.27 -2.85 -17.15
CA MET A 73 -5.77 -2.37 -15.88
C MET A 73 -5.42 -3.47 -14.87
N VAL A 74 -4.23 -3.34 -14.27
CA VAL A 74 -3.82 -4.17 -13.15
C VAL A 74 -4.87 -3.88 -12.10
N ASP A 75 -5.52 -4.93 -11.61
CA ASP A 75 -6.37 -4.81 -10.44
C ASP A 75 -5.50 -4.19 -9.33
N VAL A 76 -5.78 -2.92 -9.00
CA VAL A 76 -4.86 -2.10 -8.17
C VAL A 76 -4.71 -2.68 -6.77
N LEU A 77 -5.59 -3.62 -6.42
CA LEU A 77 -5.75 -4.22 -5.12
C LEU A 77 -5.26 -5.66 -5.03
N SER A 78 -4.81 -6.28 -6.14
CA SER A 78 -4.28 -7.65 -6.09
C SER A 78 -3.21 -7.94 -7.15
N VAL A 79 -2.20 -8.71 -6.76
CA VAL A 79 -1.19 -9.32 -7.64
C VAL A 79 -1.07 -10.78 -7.27
N ARG A 80 -1.31 -11.66 -8.24
CA ARG A 80 -1.16 -13.10 -8.08
C ARG A 80 -0.33 -13.67 -9.23
N THR A 81 0.85 -14.18 -8.89
CA THR A 81 1.76 -14.91 -9.78
C THR A 81 1.86 -16.37 -9.30
N ASP A 82 2.71 -17.18 -9.92
CA ASP A 82 2.94 -18.57 -9.50
C ASP A 82 3.59 -18.71 -8.12
N ASP A 83 4.21 -17.62 -7.64
CA ASP A 83 5.13 -17.60 -6.50
C ASP A 83 4.96 -16.39 -5.56
N LEU A 84 4.08 -15.44 -5.90
CA LEU A 84 3.67 -14.32 -5.05
C LEU A 84 2.15 -14.15 -5.09
N TRP A 85 1.56 -14.04 -3.90
CA TRP A 85 0.19 -13.58 -3.70
C TRP A 85 0.24 -12.33 -2.83
N ALA A 86 -0.04 -11.17 -3.40
CA ALA A 86 -0.15 -9.90 -2.69
C ALA A 86 -1.56 -9.34 -2.88
N GLU A 87 -2.27 -9.05 -1.81
CA GLU A 87 -3.67 -8.64 -1.90
C GLU A 87 -4.07 -7.66 -0.80
N LEU A 88 -4.86 -6.66 -1.18
CA LEU A 88 -5.57 -5.75 -0.30
C LEU A 88 -7.06 -5.94 -0.55
N THR A 89 -7.81 -6.43 0.44
CA THR A 89 -9.22 -6.76 0.27
C THR A 89 -10.09 -6.22 1.39
N ALA A 90 -11.37 -5.98 1.14
CA ALA A 90 -12.35 -5.71 2.19
C ALA A 90 -13.03 -7.01 2.68
N ASP A 91 -12.89 -8.09 1.92
CA ASP A 91 -13.54 -9.36 2.19
C ASP A 91 -12.87 -10.09 3.36
N THR A 92 -13.60 -11.01 3.98
CA THR A 92 -13.08 -11.86 5.05
C THR A 92 -11.92 -12.70 4.52
N LEU A 93 -10.82 -12.71 5.27
CA LEU A 93 -9.67 -13.54 4.93
C LEU A 93 -9.98 -15.01 5.23
N GLU A 94 -9.60 -15.89 4.31
CA GLU A 94 -9.73 -17.35 4.44
C GLU A 94 -8.33 -17.99 4.51
N PRO A 95 -7.67 -18.03 5.69
CA PRO A 95 -6.27 -18.41 5.83
C PRO A 95 -5.94 -19.77 5.22
N ARG A 96 -6.90 -20.70 5.26
CA ARG A 96 -6.74 -22.05 4.74
C ARG A 96 -6.49 -22.06 3.24
N GLU A 97 -7.08 -21.15 2.48
CA GLU A 97 -6.83 -21.05 1.04
C GLU A 97 -5.38 -20.64 0.77
N TYR A 98 -4.89 -19.63 1.50
CA TYR A 98 -3.53 -19.14 1.36
C TYR A 98 -2.51 -20.20 1.79
N GLU A 99 -2.75 -20.89 2.90
CA GLU A 99 -1.92 -21.98 3.39
C GLU A 99 -1.83 -23.13 2.39
N GLN A 100 -2.95 -23.53 1.80
CA GLN A 100 -2.97 -24.56 0.76
C GLN A 100 -2.17 -24.13 -0.49
N TRP A 101 -2.30 -22.87 -0.88
CA TRP A 101 -1.54 -22.34 -2.00
C TRP A 101 -0.03 -22.28 -1.73
N LEU A 102 0.41 -22.12 -0.48
CA LEU A 102 1.84 -22.14 -0.12
C LEU A 102 2.47 -23.54 -0.21
N VAL A 103 1.68 -24.61 -0.14
CA VAL A 103 2.19 -25.99 -0.21
C VAL A 103 2.69 -26.31 -1.61
N VAL A 104 4.00 -26.55 -1.74
CA VAL A 104 4.65 -26.93 -3.00
C VAL A 104 5.60 -28.12 -2.79
N PRO A 105 5.83 -28.98 -3.81
CA PRO A 105 6.64 -30.19 -3.66
C PRO A 105 8.10 -29.96 -3.24
N SER A 106 8.66 -28.79 -3.53
CA SER A 106 10.04 -28.43 -3.21
C SER A 106 10.25 -27.97 -1.77
N CYS A 107 9.18 -27.77 -0.98
CA CYS A 107 9.27 -27.19 0.35
C CYS A 107 8.94 -28.20 1.45
N GLY A 108 9.82 -28.28 2.45
CA GLY A 108 9.60 -29.06 3.67
C GLY A 108 8.92 -28.28 4.79
N ALA A 109 8.72 -26.97 4.62
CA ALA A 109 8.11 -26.10 5.62
C ALA A 109 7.22 -25.03 4.98
N VAL A 110 6.07 -24.81 5.61
CA VAL A 110 5.20 -23.65 5.41
C VAL A 110 5.00 -23.01 6.78
N VAL A 111 5.23 -21.70 6.89
CA VAL A 111 4.99 -20.95 8.12
C VAL A 111 4.10 -19.76 7.78
N SER A 112 2.97 -19.66 8.48
CA SER A 112 2.03 -18.55 8.37
C SER A 112 1.93 -17.77 9.68
N PHE A 113 1.66 -16.48 9.56
CA PHE A 113 1.24 -15.57 10.61
C PHE A 113 -0.15 -15.04 10.26
N LEU A 114 -1.06 -15.11 11.22
CA LEU A 114 -2.40 -14.55 11.13
C LEU A 114 -2.57 -13.49 12.20
N GLY A 115 -2.69 -12.22 11.78
CA GLY A 115 -3.05 -11.13 12.67
C GLY A 115 -4.57 -11.10 12.86
N VAL A 116 -5.01 -11.13 14.11
CA VAL A 116 -6.42 -11.16 14.49
C VAL A 116 -6.76 -9.94 15.36
N ALA A 117 -7.93 -9.36 15.15
CA ALA A 117 -8.43 -8.26 15.97
C ALA A 117 -8.60 -8.70 17.44
N ARG A 118 -8.10 -7.90 18.38
CA ARG A 118 -8.25 -8.13 19.83
C ARG A 118 -9.32 -7.20 20.40
N ASP A 119 -9.89 -7.59 21.53
CA ASP A 119 -10.90 -6.84 22.29
C ASP A 119 -10.29 -5.80 23.27
N HIS A 120 -8.96 -5.63 23.25
CA HIS A 120 -8.26 -4.68 24.09
C HIS A 120 -6.97 -4.15 23.42
N SER A 121 -6.60 -2.94 23.81
CA SER A 121 -5.32 -2.31 23.50
C SER A 121 -4.73 -1.67 24.77
N GLU A 122 -3.46 -1.25 24.73
CA GLU A 122 -2.82 -0.63 25.89
C GLU A 122 -3.60 0.59 26.40
N GLY A 123 -4.01 0.55 27.67
CA GLY A 123 -4.84 1.58 28.29
C GLY A 123 -6.29 1.66 27.81
N ARG A 124 -6.74 0.71 26.98
CA ARG A 124 -8.08 0.70 26.36
C ARG A 124 -8.74 -0.68 26.48
N PRO A 125 -9.37 -1.00 27.61
CA PRO A 125 -10.19 -2.21 27.72
C PRO A 125 -11.49 -2.04 26.92
N GLY A 126 -12.00 -3.14 26.33
CA GLY A 126 -13.32 -3.16 25.69
C GLY A 126 -13.37 -2.49 24.32
N VAL A 127 -12.36 -2.74 23.47
CA VAL A 127 -12.37 -2.34 22.06
C VAL A 127 -13.47 -3.10 21.35
N SER A 128 -14.47 -2.38 20.82
CA SER A 128 -15.62 -2.95 20.14
C SER A 128 -15.38 -3.19 18.66
N SER A 129 -14.52 -2.38 18.04
CA SER A 129 -14.18 -2.51 16.62
C SER A 129 -12.85 -1.85 16.27
N LEU A 130 -12.24 -2.35 15.21
CA LEU A 130 -11.05 -1.81 14.56
C LEU A 130 -11.42 -1.42 13.12
N GLU A 131 -11.09 -0.21 12.71
CA GLU A 131 -11.28 0.24 11.32
C GLU A 131 -9.92 0.40 10.66
N PHE A 132 -9.72 -0.25 9.52
CA PHE A 132 -8.48 -0.20 8.75
C PHE A 132 -8.69 0.56 7.44
N GLU A 133 -7.93 1.63 7.27
CA GLU A 133 -7.86 2.42 6.05
C GLU A 133 -6.49 2.25 5.39
N ALA A 134 -6.41 2.34 4.07
CA ALA A 134 -5.18 2.12 3.33
C ALA A 134 -5.00 3.15 2.22
N TYR A 135 -3.75 3.51 1.93
CA TYR A 135 -3.42 4.21 0.68
C TYR A 135 -3.29 3.19 -0.46
N GLU A 136 -4.44 2.71 -0.94
CA GLU A 136 -4.60 1.56 -1.86
C GLU A 136 -3.57 1.52 -2.99
N SER A 137 -3.38 2.64 -3.71
CA SER A 137 -2.46 2.73 -4.85
C SER A 137 -0.99 2.45 -4.53
N GLN A 138 -0.59 2.50 -3.25
CA GLN A 138 0.77 2.24 -2.79
C GLN A 138 0.94 0.90 -2.09
N VAL A 139 -0.16 0.23 -1.69
CA VAL A 139 -0.08 -1.01 -0.92
C VAL A 139 0.54 -2.12 -1.75
N ILE A 140 -0.03 -2.44 -2.92
CA ILE A 140 0.46 -3.53 -3.77
C ILE A 140 1.93 -3.29 -4.21
N PRO A 141 2.33 -2.09 -4.68
CA PRO A 141 3.75 -1.82 -4.95
C PRO A 141 4.67 -2.08 -3.77
N LYS A 142 4.26 -1.73 -2.54
CA LYS A 142 5.06 -1.96 -1.34
C LYS A 142 5.12 -3.44 -0.94
N LEU A 143 4.03 -4.18 -1.06
CA LEU A 143 4.02 -5.63 -0.83
C LEU A 143 4.90 -6.38 -1.82
N VAL A 144 4.91 -5.97 -3.09
CA VAL A 144 5.82 -6.53 -4.11
C VAL A 144 7.28 -6.23 -3.76
N GLN A 145 7.61 -4.99 -3.41
CA GLN A 145 8.96 -4.62 -2.95
C GLN A 145 9.41 -5.43 -1.73
N LEU A 146 8.52 -5.63 -0.76
CA LEU A 146 8.77 -6.46 0.41
C LEU A 146 9.07 -7.92 0.02
N ALA A 147 8.25 -8.51 -0.85
CA ALA A 147 8.49 -9.88 -1.33
C ALA A 147 9.83 -10.02 -2.04
N GLU A 148 10.23 -9.02 -2.85
CA GLU A 148 11.56 -8.98 -3.47
C GLU A 148 12.68 -8.93 -2.42
N GLN A 149 12.54 -8.11 -1.39
CA GLN A 149 13.51 -8.01 -0.29
C GLN A 149 13.63 -9.32 0.50
N MET A 150 12.50 -9.97 0.78
CA MET A 150 12.47 -11.30 1.40
C MET A 150 13.26 -12.30 0.57
N ARG A 151 13.06 -12.34 -0.75
CA ARG A 151 13.79 -13.26 -1.63
C ARG A 151 15.28 -12.95 -1.77
N ARG A 152 15.68 -11.68 -1.66
CA ARG A 152 17.11 -11.32 -1.62
C ARG A 152 17.79 -11.88 -0.36
N THR A 153 17.07 -11.92 0.75
CA THR A 153 17.58 -12.44 2.03
C THR A 153 17.51 -13.96 2.10
N TRP A 154 16.43 -14.56 1.57
CA TRP A 154 16.20 -16.00 1.50
C TRP A 154 15.88 -16.43 0.06
N PRO A 155 16.90 -16.73 -0.76
CA PRO A 155 16.73 -17.05 -2.18
C PRO A 155 15.96 -18.35 -2.45
N GLU A 156 15.85 -19.25 -1.47
CA GLU A 156 15.17 -20.54 -1.59
C GLU A 156 13.68 -20.48 -1.21
N ILE A 157 13.14 -19.30 -0.90
CA ILE A 157 11.69 -19.13 -0.75
C ILE A 157 10.99 -19.51 -2.06
N ALA A 158 10.04 -20.44 -1.99
CA ALA A 158 9.29 -20.87 -3.17
C ALA A 158 8.02 -20.04 -3.40
N ARG A 159 7.25 -19.75 -2.35
CA ARG A 159 6.05 -18.91 -2.43
C ARG A 159 5.95 -17.96 -1.25
N ILE A 160 5.38 -16.78 -1.51
CA ILE A 160 5.10 -15.73 -0.52
C ILE A 160 3.63 -15.31 -0.67
N ALA A 161 2.91 -15.24 0.44
CA ALA A 161 1.56 -14.71 0.54
C ALA A 161 1.53 -13.54 1.53
N LEU A 162 1.10 -12.36 1.07
CA LEU A 162 0.98 -11.11 1.83
C LEU A 162 -0.41 -10.52 1.58
N ILE A 163 -1.34 -10.74 2.51
CA ILE A 163 -2.73 -10.30 2.37
C ILE A 163 -3.11 -9.42 3.54
N HIS A 164 -3.73 -8.28 3.28
CA HIS A 164 -4.26 -7.40 4.32
C HIS A 164 -5.72 -7.04 4.05
N ARG A 165 -6.52 -7.05 5.12
CA ARG A 165 -7.94 -6.68 5.10
C ARG A 165 -8.14 -5.22 5.50
N THR A 166 -9.00 -4.50 4.79
CA THR A 166 -9.45 -3.13 5.14
C THR A 166 -10.92 -3.14 5.57
N GLY A 167 -11.38 -1.99 6.06
CA GLY A 167 -12.75 -1.82 6.54
C GLY A 167 -12.87 -2.04 8.05
N ILE A 168 -14.10 -2.25 8.50
CA ILE A 168 -14.43 -2.38 9.92
C ILE A 168 -14.40 -3.86 10.30
N LEU A 169 -13.62 -4.18 11.32
CA LEU A 169 -13.48 -5.51 11.90
C LEU A 169 -13.89 -5.50 13.36
N VAL A 170 -14.47 -6.62 13.80
CA VAL A 170 -14.76 -6.88 15.22
C VAL A 170 -13.71 -7.83 15.81
N PRO A 171 -13.57 -7.90 17.14
CA PRO A 171 -12.63 -8.83 17.78
C PRO A 171 -12.78 -10.27 17.26
N THR A 172 -11.66 -10.99 17.15
CA THR A 172 -11.54 -12.35 16.58
C THR A 172 -11.52 -12.40 15.05
N GLU A 173 -11.77 -11.29 14.35
CA GLU A 173 -11.65 -11.31 12.89
C GLU A 173 -10.20 -11.25 12.38
N PRO A 174 -9.86 -12.03 11.34
CA PRO A 174 -8.60 -11.91 10.61
C PRO A 174 -8.40 -10.54 9.96
N VAL A 175 -7.24 -9.94 10.21
CA VAL A 175 -6.83 -8.63 9.68
C VAL A 175 -5.75 -8.77 8.62
N VAL A 176 -4.75 -9.62 8.85
CA VAL A 176 -3.58 -9.74 7.99
C VAL A 176 -3.08 -11.17 7.98
N PHE A 177 -2.64 -11.64 6.81
CA PHE A 177 -2.01 -12.93 6.62
C PHE A 177 -0.65 -12.75 5.96
N VAL A 178 0.37 -13.35 6.55
CA VAL A 178 1.71 -13.46 5.96
C VAL A 178 2.11 -14.92 5.97
N GLY A 179 2.49 -15.48 4.83
CA GLY A 179 2.92 -16.87 4.78
C GLY A 179 4.03 -17.11 3.77
N VAL A 180 4.92 -18.03 4.12
CA VAL A 180 6.12 -18.35 3.32
C VAL A 180 6.28 -19.86 3.24
N SER A 181 6.62 -20.36 2.05
CA SER A 181 7.09 -21.73 1.85
C SER A 181 8.59 -21.78 1.56
N HIS A 182 9.27 -22.69 2.25
CA HIS A 182 10.72 -22.83 2.19
C HIS A 182 11.13 -24.32 2.33
N PRO A 183 12.24 -24.77 1.72
CA PRO A 183 12.79 -26.12 1.93
C PRO A 183 13.02 -26.46 3.41
N HIS A 184 13.44 -25.48 4.20
CA HIS A 184 13.84 -25.66 5.59
C HIS A 184 13.09 -24.73 6.56
N ARG A 185 12.64 -25.29 7.68
CA ARG A 185 11.80 -24.61 8.69
C ARG A 185 12.42 -23.35 9.30
N ARG A 186 13.75 -23.34 9.52
CA ARG A 186 14.43 -22.23 10.20
C ARG A 186 14.24 -20.92 9.45
N ASP A 187 14.47 -20.98 8.14
CA ASP A 187 14.36 -19.81 7.26
C ASP A 187 12.89 -19.48 6.98
N ALA A 188 11.99 -20.47 6.95
CA ALA A 188 10.55 -20.21 6.88
C ALA A 188 10.07 -19.34 8.05
N PHE A 189 10.47 -19.66 9.29
CA PHE A 189 10.13 -18.85 10.46
C PHE A 189 10.71 -17.43 10.36
N ALA A 190 12.02 -17.32 10.07
CA ALA A 190 12.69 -16.04 9.99
C ALA A 190 12.13 -15.14 8.87
N ALA A 191 11.81 -15.72 7.71
CA ALA A 191 11.22 -15.00 6.60
C ALA A 191 9.79 -14.51 6.92
N THR A 192 8.95 -15.35 7.53
CA THR A 192 7.58 -14.94 7.91
C THR A 192 7.59 -13.85 8.96
N GLU A 193 8.45 -13.94 9.98
CA GLU A 193 8.64 -12.90 11.00
C GLU A 193 9.08 -11.57 10.37
N PHE A 194 10.13 -11.62 9.54
CA PHE A 194 10.58 -10.44 8.80
C PHE A 194 9.48 -9.84 7.91
N GLY A 195 8.68 -10.69 7.26
CA GLY A 195 7.59 -10.28 6.39
C GLY A 195 6.52 -9.48 7.13
N ILE A 196 6.06 -9.95 8.30
CA ILE A 196 5.03 -9.23 9.06
C ILE A 196 5.56 -7.92 9.66
N ASP A 197 6.77 -7.91 10.20
CA ASP A 197 7.36 -6.71 10.79
C ASP A 197 7.58 -5.63 9.73
N SER A 198 8.13 -6.02 8.59
CA SER A 198 8.36 -5.11 7.47
C SER A 198 7.06 -4.63 6.83
N LEU A 199 6.02 -5.46 6.76
CA LEU A 199 4.71 -5.06 6.27
C LEU A 199 4.14 -3.94 7.15
N LYS A 200 4.11 -4.15 8.47
CA LYS A 200 3.57 -3.18 9.44
C LYS A 200 4.34 -1.86 9.44
N ALA A 201 5.62 -1.89 9.14
CA ALA A 201 6.44 -0.69 9.11
C ALA A 201 6.41 0.03 7.75
N SER A 202 6.24 -0.68 6.64
CA SER A 202 6.42 -0.12 5.30
C SER A 202 5.15 0.18 4.52
N VAL A 203 4.06 -0.51 4.83
CA VAL A 203 2.83 -0.45 4.06
C VAL A 203 1.90 0.61 4.65
N PRO A 204 1.39 1.57 3.85
CA PRO A 204 0.59 2.67 4.35
C PRO A 204 -0.85 2.24 4.66
N ILE A 205 -1.01 1.56 5.79
CA ILE A 205 -2.28 1.11 6.36
C ILE A 205 -2.40 1.66 7.79
N TRP A 206 -3.54 2.25 8.10
CA TRP A 206 -3.81 2.88 9.39
C TRP A 206 -4.95 2.18 10.11
N LYS A 207 -4.82 2.05 11.42
CA LYS A 207 -5.81 1.42 12.31
C LYS A 207 -6.46 2.47 13.20
N GLN A 208 -7.79 2.56 13.20
CA GLN A 208 -8.57 3.26 14.20
C GLN A 208 -9.23 2.27 15.14
N GLU A 209 -9.20 2.54 16.44
CA GLU A 209 -9.85 1.73 17.46
C GLU A 209 -11.07 2.47 18.00
N SER A 210 -12.17 1.75 18.20
CA SER A 210 -13.39 2.25 18.84
C SER A 210 -13.67 1.49 20.13
N TRP A 211 -14.00 2.20 21.21
CA TRP A 211 -14.40 1.65 22.51
C TRP A 211 -15.47 2.54 23.16
N GLU A 212 -16.02 2.14 24.31
CA GLU A 212 -17.10 2.87 25.00
C GLU A 212 -16.78 4.35 25.26
N GLY A 213 -15.50 4.66 25.54
CA GLY A 213 -15.02 6.00 25.85
C GLY A 213 -14.63 6.85 24.63
N GLY A 214 -14.76 6.36 23.39
CA GLY A 214 -14.49 7.13 22.19
C GLY A 214 -13.79 6.35 21.06
N ARG A 215 -13.16 7.08 20.15
CA ARG A 215 -12.38 6.52 19.03
C ARG A 215 -11.02 7.20 18.95
N SER A 216 -9.99 6.44 18.60
CA SER A 216 -8.65 6.97 18.36
C SER A 216 -7.94 6.18 17.30
N TRP A 217 -7.28 6.90 16.39
CA TRP A 217 -6.26 6.33 15.52
C TRP A 217 -5.11 5.81 16.38
N GLY A 218 -4.63 4.61 16.08
CA GLY A 218 -3.35 4.14 16.60
C GLY A 218 -2.25 5.05 16.07
N LEU A 219 -1.53 5.73 16.94
CA LEU A 219 -0.47 6.68 16.58
C LEU A 219 0.85 5.99 16.17
N GLU A 220 0.89 4.65 16.16
CA GLU A 220 2.09 3.89 15.80
C GLU A 220 2.22 3.77 14.28
N ALA A 221 2.58 4.87 13.62
CA ALA A 221 3.30 4.77 12.36
C ALA A 221 4.74 4.34 12.70
N GLN A 222 5.10 3.09 12.41
CA GLN A 222 6.49 2.65 12.55
C GLN A 222 7.31 3.29 11.43
N HIS A 223 8.23 4.18 11.78
CA HIS A 223 9.21 4.70 10.83
C HIS A 223 10.19 3.57 10.49
N LEU A 224 10.23 3.17 9.21
CA LEU A 224 11.30 2.30 8.73
C LEU A 224 12.62 3.08 8.69
N GLU A 225 13.58 2.67 9.49
CA GLU A 225 14.99 2.87 9.15
C GLU A 225 15.45 1.68 8.29
N GLY A 226 15.82 1.91 7.02
CA GLY A 226 16.62 0.96 6.24
C GLY A 226 16.08 0.48 4.88
N VAL A 227 14.94 0.96 4.37
CA VAL A 227 14.42 0.50 3.05
C VAL A 227 14.88 1.37 1.87
N ASP A 228 15.52 2.51 2.13
CA ASP A 228 16.04 3.41 1.06
C ASP A 228 17.54 3.23 0.76
N THR A 229 18.21 2.24 1.35
CA THR A 229 19.65 1.99 1.12
C THR A 229 19.94 0.51 0.88
N ALA A 230 19.63 0.03 -0.33
CA ALA A 230 20.22 -1.18 -0.91
C ALA A 230 20.36 -1.05 -2.43
#